data_AF-O81927-F1
#
_entry.id   AF-O81927-F1
#
_cell.length_a   1.000
_cell.length_b   1.000
_cell.length_c   1.000
_cell.angle_alpha   90.00
_cell.angle_beta   90.00
_cell.angle_gamma   90.00
#
_symmetry.space_group_name_H-M   'P 1'
#
loop_
_entity.id
_entity.type
_entity.pdbx_description
1 polymer ?
#
loop_
_entity_poly.entity_id
_entity_poly.type
_entity_poly.pdbx_seq_one_letter_code
_entity_poly.pdbx_strand_id
1 'polypeptide(L)'
;MSLIKICLSMLAFCLISAQGARFDIVNQCSYNVWPAAIPSGGGRQLNPRETWGLDIPAGTQSARIWGRTGCNFDGSGRGSCQTGDCGGDLSCHLSGQPPTTLAEFSLNGGNNQDYFDISVIDGFNIPMQFSSTTNNCNRVLTCKDSSCPDAYHQPNDVKTVSCPGGTNYRIVFCP
;
A
#
# COMPACT_ATOMS: atom_id res chain seq x y z
N MET A 1 -58.65 27.68 -10.86
CA MET A 1 -57.41 27.62 -11.65
C MET A 1 -56.35 28.49 -10.99
N SER A 2 -55.44 27.89 -10.22
CA SER A 2 -54.08 28.41 -10.12
C SER A 2 -53.20 27.30 -9.55
N LEU A 3 -52.43 26.67 -10.42
CA LEU A 3 -51.43 25.67 -10.06
C LEU A 3 -50.23 26.40 -9.43
N ILE A 4 -50.03 26.20 -8.13
CA ILE A 4 -48.77 26.54 -7.48
C ILE A 4 -47.75 25.48 -7.90
N LYS A 5 -46.85 25.88 -8.81
CA LYS A 5 -45.75 25.06 -9.32
C LYS A 5 -44.80 24.71 -8.17
N ILE A 6 -44.77 23.44 -7.78
CA ILE A 6 -43.73 22.87 -6.93
C ILE A 6 -42.43 22.91 -7.74
N CYS A 7 -41.53 23.83 -7.40
CA CYS A 7 -40.19 23.87 -7.95
C CYS A 7 -39.35 22.84 -7.19
N LEU A 8 -39.31 21.61 -7.71
CA LEU A 8 -38.44 20.55 -7.20
C LEU A 8 -37.00 20.90 -7.60
N SER A 9 -36.29 21.61 -6.73
CA SER A 9 -34.84 21.81 -6.85
C SER A 9 -34.16 20.45 -6.66
N MET A 10 -33.80 19.80 -7.76
CA MET A 10 -32.84 18.70 -7.73
C MET A 10 -31.48 19.28 -7.34
N LEU A 11 -31.13 19.18 -6.07
CA LEU A 11 -29.74 19.32 -5.63
C LEU A 11 -28.97 18.17 -6.28
N ALA A 12 -28.37 18.41 -7.44
CA ALA A 12 -27.41 17.49 -8.02
C ALA A 12 -26.20 17.45 -7.09
N PHE A 13 -26.18 16.48 -6.17
CA PHE A 13 -24.97 16.11 -5.46
C PHE A 13 -23.97 15.65 -6.52
N CYS A 14 -23.10 16.58 -6.92
CA CYS A 14 -21.90 16.25 -7.67
C CYS A 14 -21.05 15.44 -6.69
N LEU A 15 -21.15 14.11 -6.75
CA LEU A 15 -20.21 13.23 -6.08
C LEU A 15 -18.85 13.53 -6.72
N ILE A 16 -18.06 14.38 -6.08
CA ILE A 16 -16.64 14.48 -6.37
C ILE A 16 -16.07 13.13 -5.94
N SER A 17 -16.01 12.18 -6.86
CA SER A 17 -15.36 10.91 -6.64
C SER A 17 -13.88 11.19 -6.49
N ALA A 18 -13.39 11.27 -5.25
CA ALA A 18 -11.97 11.26 -4.98
C ALA A 18 -11.41 9.94 -5.54
N GLN A 19 -10.63 10.02 -6.62
CA GLN A 19 -10.12 8.84 -7.31
C GLN A 19 -9.11 8.15 -6.40
N GLY A 20 -9.42 6.94 -5.92
CA GLY A 20 -8.45 6.10 -5.21
C GLY A 20 -7.28 5.71 -6.11
N ALA A 21 -6.34 4.95 -5.56
CA ALA A 21 -5.17 4.47 -6.29
C ALA A 21 -5.21 2.95 -6.43
N ARG A 22 -4.84 2.47 -7.62
CA ARG A 22 -4.53 1.06 -7.87
C ARG A 22 -3.10 0.77 -7.45
N PHE A 23 -2.90 -0.28 -6.67
CA PHE A 23 -1.60 -0.86 -6.34
C PHE A 23 -1.49 -2.25 -6.97
N ASP A 24 -0.53 -2.45 -7.85
CA ASP A 24 -0.15 -3.79 -8.30
C ASP A 24 1.03 -4.30 -7.47
N ILE A 25 0.78 -5.28 -6.60
CA ILE A 25 1.78 -5.91 -5.74
C ILE A 25 2.27 -7.19 -6.42
N VAL A 26 3.55 -7.24 -6.77
CA VAL A 26 4.15 -8.32 -7.55
C VAL A 26 5.15 -9.08 -6.70
N ASN A 27 5.06 -10.40 -6.67
CA ASN A 27 6.09 -11.25 -6.11
C ASN A 27 7.08 -11.67 -7.21
N GLN A 28 8.27 -11.08 -7.26
CA GLN A 28 9.37 -11.57 -8.13
C GLN A 28 10.38 -12.45 -7.39
N CYS A 29 10.17 -12.70 -6.10
CA CYS A 29 11.01 -13.61 -5.34
C CYS A 29 10.86 -15.04 -5.87
N SER A 30 11.89 -15.86 -5.67
CA SER A 30 11.85 -17.30 -6.00
C SER A 30 11.06 -18.13 -4.99
N TYR A 31 10.44 -17.50 -3.99
CA TYR A 31 9.70 -18.10 -2.90
C TYR A 31 8.35 -17.42 -2.70
N ASN A 32 7.44 -18.08 -1.97
CA ASN A 32 6.13 -17.52 -1.64
C ASN A 32 6.27 -16.34 -0.68
N VAL A 33 5.53 -15.27 -0.96
CA VAL A 33 5.41 -14.11 -0.09
C VAL A 33 3.93 -13.96 0.27
N TRP A 34 3.65 -13.56 1.51
CA TRP A 34 2.30 -13.22 1.92
C TRP A 34 2.22 -11.70 2.10
N PRO A 35 2.02 -10.92 1.03
CA PRO A 35 1.81 -9.49 1.19
C PRO A 35 0.66 -9.20 2.15
N ALA A 36 0.82 -8.10 2.87
CA ALA A 36 -0.18 -7.54 3.74
C ALA A 36 -0.31 -6.05 3.47
N ALA A 37 -1.52 -5.52 3.67
CA ALA A 37 -1.88 -4.15 3.39
C ALA A 37 -2.88 -3.65 4.43
N ILE A 38 -2.56 -2.54 5.10
CA ILE A 38 -3.45 -1.87 6.05
C ILE A 38 -3.56 -0.38 5.70
N PRO A 39 -4.69 0.29 6.00
CA PRO A 39 -5.91 -0.27 6.58
C PRO A 39 -6.81 -1.01 5.57
N SER A 40 -6.44 -1.00 4.28
CA SER A 40 -7.21 -1.63 3.21
C SER A 40 -6.42 -2.73 2.51
N GLY A 41 -7.04 -3.89 2.29
CA GLY A 41 -6.49 -5.02 1.54
C GLY A 41 -6.29 -6.28 2.38
N GLY A 42 -5.89 -6.15 3.65
CA GLY A 42 -5.69 -7.28 4.55
C GLY A 42 -4.41 -8.04 4.21
N GLY A 43 -4.53 -9.23 3.60
CA GLY A 43 -3.38 -10.01 3.17
C GLY A 43 -3.76 -11.31 2.48
N ARG A 44 -2.85 -11.82 1.64
CA ARG A 44 -3.02 -13.09 0.92
C ARG A 44 -1.66 -13.66 0.55
N GLN A 45 -1.63 -14.94 0.15
CA GLN A 45 -0.44 -15.52 -0.47
C GLN A 45 -0.28 -15.03 -1.91
N LEU A 46 0.97 -14.79 -2.30
CA LEU A 46 1.43 -14.72 -3.69
C LEU A 46 2.57 -15.69 -3.92
N ASN A 47 2.36 -16.62 -4.84
CA ASN A 47 3.42 -17.48 -5.37
C ASN A 47 4.37 -16.66 -6.25
N PRO A 48 5.57 -17.19 -6.58
CA PRO A 48 6.47 -16.54 -7.51
C PRO A 48 5.77 -16.13 -8.81
N ARG A 49 6.02 -14.88 -9.22
CA ARG A 49 5.47 -14.21 -10.42
C ARG A 49 3.98 -13.90 -10.37
N GLU A 50 3.30 -14.13 -9.26
CA GLU A 50 1.92 -13.69 -9.09
C GLU A 50 1.85 -12.18 -8.79
N THR A 51 0.71 -11.60 -9.17
CA THR A 51 0.39 -10.19 -8.90
C THR A 51 -0.93 -10.12 -8.14
N TRP A 52 -0.97 -9.30 -7.10
CA TRP A 52 -2.17 -8.89 -6.40
C TRP A 52 -2.44 -7.44 -6.69
N GLY A 53 -3.56 -7.16 -7.35
CA GLY A 53 -4.01 -5.80 -7.50
C GLY A 53 -4.99 -5.39 -6.41
N LEU A 54 -4.77 -4.20 -5.85
CA LEU A 54 -5.52 -3.61 -4.76
C LEU A 54 -5.99 -2.20 -5.12
N ASP A 55 -7.27 -1.93 -4.94
CA ASP A 55 -7.82 -0.58 -5.05
C ASP A 55 -7.92 0.03 -3.64
N ILE A 56 -7.16 1.09 -3.41
CA ILE A 56 -7.10 1.76 -2.10
C ILE A 56 -7.83 3.10 -2.21
N PRO A 57 -8.84 3.37 -1.36
CA PRO A 57 -9.60 4.62 -1.43
C PRO A 57 -8.73 5.87 -1.29
N ALA A 58 -9.11 6.93 -2.00
CA ALA A 58 -8.53 8.24 -1.80
C ALA A 58 -8.74 8.71 -0.35
N GLY A 59 -7.80 9.49 0.17
CA GLY A 59 -7.84 9.96 1.56
C GLY A 59 -7.32 8.94 2.58
N THR A 60 -6.97 7.71 2.17
CA THR A 60 -6.32 6.74 3.05
C THR A 60 -5.00 7.31 3.60
N GLN A 61 -4.85 7.37 4.92
CA GLN A 61 -3.66 7.89 5.60
C GLN A 61 -2.94 6.79 6.37
N SER A 62 -1.62 6.97 6.57
CA SER A 62 -0.77 6.09 7.39
C SER A 62 -0.86 4.62 6.97
N ALA A 63 -0.97 4.38 5.67
CA ALA A 63 -1.12 3.04 5.12
C ALA A 63 0.24 2.38 4.92
N ARG A 64 0.23 1.05 4.99
CA ARG A 64 1.42 0.22 4.89
C ARG A 64 1.14 -0.98 4.01
N ILE A 65 2.08 -1.29 3.12
CA ILE A 65 2.18 -2.57 2.42
C ILE A 65 3.54 -3.18 2.74
N TRP A 66 3.56 -4.47 3.09
CA TRP A 66 4.81 -5.19 3.37
C TRP A 66 4.69 -6.66 2.96
N GLY A 67 5.83 -7.32 2.82
CA GLY A 67 5.90 -8.75 2.53
C GLY A 67 6.18 -9.56 3.79
N ARG A 68 5.45 -10.67 3.97
CA ARG A 68 5.68 -11.65 5.03
C ARG A 68 6.31 -12.92 4.47
N THR A 69 7.15 -13.58 5.25
CA THR A 69 7.87 -14.80 4.84
C THR A 69 7.68 -15.94 5.83
N GLY A 70 7.87 -17.17 5.36
CA GLY A 70 7.82 -18.37 6.20
C GLY A 70 6.47 -18.56 6.89
N CYS A 71 5.38 -18.19 6.22
CA CYS A 71 4.06 -18.24 6.83
C CYS A 71 3.41 -19.62 6.74
N ASN A 72 2.65 -19.96 7.78
CA ASN A 72 1.78 -21.13 7.79
C ASN A 72 0.44 -20.73 8.42
N PHE A 73 -0.65 -20.93 7.68
CA PHE A 73 -2.02 -20.60 8.10
C PHE A 73 -2.91 -21.82 7.95
N ASP A 74 -3.85 -21.99 8.88
CA ASP A 74 -4.92 -22.98 8.78
C ASP A 74 -6.05 -22.52 7.84
N GLY A 75 -7.07 -23.37 7.68
CA GLY A 75 -8.23 -23.07 6.83
C GLY A 75 -9.09 -21.89 7.29
N SER A 76 -8.90 -21.40 8.51
CA SER A 76 -9.54 -20.18 9.02
C SER A 76 -8.71 -18.92 8.79
N GLY A 77 -7.51 -19.06 8.20
CA GLY A 77 -6.57 -17.95 8.00
C GLY A 77 -5.80 -17.58 9.26
N ARG A 78 -5.76 -18.46 10.27
CA ARG A 78 -5.01 -18.25 11.52
C ARG A 78 -3.71 -19.03 11.51
N GLY A 79 -2.65 -18.46 12.06
CA GLY A 79 -1.32 -19.04 11.95
C GLY A 79 -0.20 -18.11 12.42
N SER A 80 0.93 -18.18 11.73
CA SER A 80 2.08 -17.30 12.00
C SER A 80 2.98 -17.15 10.78
N CYS A 81 3.74 -16.05 10.74
CA CYS A 81 4.85 -15.82 9.83
C CYS A 81 6.18 -15.66 10.57
N GLN A 82 7.28 -16.01 9.92
CA GLN A 82 8.63 -15.82 10.47
C GLN A 82 9.03 -14.34 10.54
N THR A 83 8.63 -13.55 9.55
CA THR A 83 8.86 -12.09 9.52
C THR A 83 7.59 -11.36 9.13
N GLY A 84 7.33 -10.20 9.73
CA GLY A 84 6.20 -9.35 9.37
C GLY A 84 4.83 -9.90 9.76
N ASP A 85 4.76 -10.84 10.69
CA ASP A 85 3.51 -11.36 11.21
C ASP A 85 2.63 -10.24 11.80
N CYS A 86 1.32 -10.30 11.62
CA CYS A 86 0.39 -9.25 12.03
C CYS A 86 -0.60 -9.71 13.12
N GLY A 87 -0.14 -10.56 14.05
CA GLY A 87 -0.97 -11.12 15.11
C GLY A 87 -1.57 -12.48 14.76
N GLY A 88 -0.91 -13.20 13.85
CA GLY A 88 -1.30 -14.53 13.39
C GLY A 88 -2.46 -14.57 12.40
N ASP A 89 -2.85 -13.44 11.81
CA ASP A 89 -3.89 -13.38 10.78
C ASP A 89 -3.30 -13.42 9.36
N LEU A 90 -3.92 -14.18 8.46
CA LEU A 90 -3.65 -14.09 7.04
C LEU A 90 -4.07 -12.71 6.49
N SER A 91 -5.25 -12.24 6.90
CA SER A 91 -5.78 -10.91 6.55
C SER A 91 -5.47 -9.91 7.66
N CYS A 92 -4.44 -9.09 7.46
CA CYS A 92 -3.93 -8.22 8.52
C CYS A 92 -4.84 -7.03 8.85
N HIS A 93 -4.97 -6.76 10.15
CA HIS A 93 -5.54 -5.52 10.69
C HIS A 93 -4.53 -4.73 11.55
N LEU A 94 -3.44 -5.38 11.95
CA LEU A 94 -2.32 -4.79 12.67
C LEU A 94 -1.12 -4.67 11.73
N SER A 95 -0.21 -3.76 12.05
CA SER A 95 1.08 -3.68 11.34
C SER A 95 1.94 -4.91 11.64
N GLY A 96 2.83 -5.26 10.71
CA GLY A 96 3.72 -6.41 10.84
C GLY A 96 4.75 -6.23 11.95
N GLN A 97 5.07 -7.32 12.63
CA GLN A 97 6.16 -7.36 13.61
C GLN A 97 7.53 -7.31 12.90
N PRO A 98 8.48 -6.47 13.38
CA PRO A 98 9.85 -6.41 12.86
C PRO A 98 10.54 -7.80 12.79
N PRO A 99 11.44 -8.03 11.81
CA PRO A 99 11.89 -7.08 10.80
C PRO A 99 10.92 -6.98 9.61
N THR A 100 10.67 -5.75 9.13
CA THR A 100 9.80 -5.48 7.97
C THR A 100 10.29 -4.34 7.10
N THR A 101 10.57 -4.62 5.82
CA THR A 101 10.65 -3.59 4.79
C THR A 101 9.23 -3.09 4.50
N LEU A 102 8.95 -1.82 4.77
CA LEU A 102 7.62 -1.22 4.61
C LEU A 102 7.57 -0.32 3.36
N ALA A 103 6.51 -0.45 2.57
CA ALA A 103 6.05 0.63 1.71
C ALA A 103 5.01 1.43 2.49
N GLU A 104 5.32 2.67 2.83
CA GLU A 104 4.43 3.56 3.58
C GLU A 104 3.85 4.62 2.63
N PHE A 105 2.56 4.94 2.79
CA PHE A 105 1.91 5.93 1.94
C PHE A 105 0.66 6.57 2.58
N SER A 106 0.36 7.75 2.07
CA SER A 106 -0.87 8.49 2.32
C SER A 106 -1.40 9.01 0.98
N LEU A 107 -2.65 8.68 0.65
CA LEU A 107 -3.29 9.06 -0.62
C LEU A 107 -4.14 10.30 -0.44
N ASN A 108 -4.07 11.22 -1.40
CA ASN A 108 -4.81 12.47 -1.40
C ASN A 108 -4.68 13.21 -0.05
N GLY A 109 -3.44 13.41 0.39
CA GLY A 109 -3.09 14.24 1.55
C GLY A 109 -3.20 15.73 1.23
N GLY A 110 -2.27 16.53 1.76
CA GLY A 110 -2.24 17.97 1.49
C GLY A 110 -2.10 18.30 -0.01
N ASN A 111 -2.86 19.29 -0.49
CA ASN A 111 -2.82 19.78 -1.88
C ASN A 111 -3.13 18.74 -2.97
N ASN A 112 -3.96 17.72 -2.67
CA ASN A 112 -4.30 16.65 -3.60
C ASN A 112 -3.06 15.91 -4.12
N GLN A 113 -2.11 15.64 -3.21
CA GLN A 113 -0.90 14.88 -3.45
C GLN A 113 -0.97 13.55 -2.71
N ASP A 114 -0.43 12.52 -3.33
CA ASP A 114 -0.06 11.29 -2.67
C ASP A 114 1.37 11.41 -2.16
N TYR A 115 1.65 10.86 -0.98
CA TYR A 115 2.97 10.82 -0.36
C TYR A 115 3.33 9.38 -0.07
N PHE A 116 4.57 9.00 -0.36
CA PHE A 116 5.01 7.63 -0.14
C PHE A 116 6.52 7.51 0.00
N ASP A 117 6.95 6.42 0.63
CA ASP A 117 8.35 6.05 0.83
C ASP A 117 8.51 4.54 1.06
N ILE A 118 9.77 4.12 1.12
CA ILE A 118 10.17 2.84 1.69
C ILE A 118 10.78 3.13 3.06
N SER A 119 10.47 2.30 4.06
CA SER A 119 11.05 2.39 5.40
C SER A 119 11.65 1.04 5.81
N VAL A 120 12.85 1.11 6.37
CA VAL A 120 13.56 0.00 7.04
C VAL A 120 13.86 0.33 8.51
N ILE A 121 13.17 1.34 9.07
CA ILE A 121 13.24 1.67 10.51
C ILE A 121 12.88 0.43 11.35
N ASP A 122 11.83 -0.28 10.94
CA ASP A 122 11.38 -1.53 11.55
C ASP A 122 12.17 -2.75 11.05
N GLY A 123 13.39 -2.54 10.52
CA GLY A 123 14.25 -3.59 9.99
C GLY A 123 13.99 -3.91 8.52
N PHE A 124 14.75 -4.88 7.99
CA PHE A 124 14.70 -5.30 6.60
C PHE A 124 14.47 -6.80 6.51
N ASN A 125 13.57 -7.24 5.64
CA ASN A 125 13.30 -8.66 5.41
C ASN A 125 13.27 -9.05 3.93
N ILE A 126 12.58 -8.29 3.09
CA ILE A 126 12.46 -8.55 1.65
C ILE A 126 12.88 -7.31 0.86
N PRO A 127 13.72 -7.46 -0.19
CA PRO A 127 13.97 -6.39 -1.15
C PRO A 127 12.67 -5.87 -1.76
N MET A 128 12.54 -4.55 -1.92
CA MET A 128 11.32 -3.91 -2.38
C MET A 128 11.61 -2.80 -3.39
N GLN A 129 10.79 -2.70 -4.42
CA GLN A 129 10.66 -1.51 -5.24
C GLN A 129 9.25 -0.94 -5.08
N PHE A 130 9.14 0.37 -5.00
CA PHE A 130 7.87 1.10 -4.97
C PHE A 130 7.92 2.20 -6.03
N SER A 131 7.08 2.08 -7.06
CA SER A 131 7.06 3.00 -8.20
C SER A 131 5.66 3.52 -8.52
N SER A 132 5.60 4.74 -9.02
CA SER A 132 4.39 5.31 -9.64
C SER A 132 4.28 4.86 -11.09
N THR A 133 3.06 4.59 -11.54
CA THR A 133 2.78 4.00 -12.87
C THR A 133 1.89 4.85 -13.76
N THR A 134 1.27 5.91 -13.23
CA THR A 134 0.39 6.82 -13.98
C THR A 134 0.64 8.29 -13.64
N ASN A 135 -0.21 9.19 -14.17
CA ASN A 135 -0.22 10.63 -13.92
C ASN A 135 1.10 11.36 -14.22
N ASN A 136 1.91 10.78 -15.12
CA ASN A 136 3.25 11.28 -15.47
C ASN A 136 4.15 11.51 -14.24
N CYS A 137 3.87 10.80 -13.14
CA CYS A 137 4.77 10.74 -12.01
C CYS A 137 5.77 9.62 -12.27
N ASN A 138 7.06 9.96 -12.40
CA ASN A 138 8.13 9.03 -12.74
C ASN A 138 9.02 8.75 -11.51
N ARG A 139 8.39 8.42 -10.38
CA ARG A 139 9.09 8.13 -9.12
C ARG A 139 9.29 6.63 -8.97
N VAL A 140 10.52 6.24 -8.66
CA VAL A 140 10.90 4.84 -8.40
C VAL A 140 11.82 4.84 -7.19
N LEU A 141 11.42 4.15 -6.13
CA LEU A 141 12.23 3.89 -4.95
C LEU A 141 12.62 2.42 -4.95
N THR A 142 13.90 2.10 -4.71
CA THR A 142 14.38 0.72 -4.70
C THR A 142 15.26 0.46 -3.48
N CYS A 143 14.88 -0.55 -2.70
CA CYS A 143 15.62 -1.00 -1.53
C CYS A 143 15.95 -2.50 -1.66
N LYS A 144 17.22 -2.83 -1.95
CA LYS A 144 17.66 -4.22 -2.17
C LYS A 144 18.33 -4.86 -0.96
N ASP A 145 18.69 -4.08 0.03
CA ASP A 145 19.33 -4.50 1.28
C ASP A 145 19.01 -3.52 2.42
N SER A 146 19.41 -3.87 3.64
CA SER A 146 19.11 -3.10 4.86
C SER A 146 19.79 -1.73 4.93
N SER A 147 20.69 -1.38 4.01
CA SER A 147 21.44 -0.12 3.97
C SER A 147 21.08 0.76 2.77
N CYS A 148 20.00 0.41 2.05
CA CYS A 148 19.62 1.05 0.80
C CYS A 148 19.39 2.57 0.94
N PRO A 149 19.85 3.40 -0.02
CA PRO A 149 19.77 4.85 0.11
C PRO A 149 18.36 5.43 -0.06
N ASP A 150 17.43 4.69 -0.67
CA ASP A 150 16.08 5.17 -0.98
C ASP A 150 15.09 5.02 0.18
N ALA A 151 15.47 4.32 1.26
CA ALA A 151 14.60 4.07 2.40
C ALA A 151 14.92 4.93 3.63
N TYR A 152 13.92 5.13 4.48
CA TYR A 152 14.12 5.64 5.84
C TYR A 152 14.87 4.59 6.68
N HIS A 153 15.97 5.00 7.31
CA HIS A 153 16.71 4.21 8.30
C HIS A 153 16.41 4.67 9.72
N GLN A 154 15.98 5.92 9.86
CA GLN A 154 15.68 6.57 11.13
C GLN A 154 14.61 7.65 10.93
N PRO A 155 13.84 8.03 11.98
CA PRO A 155 12.69 8.93 11.85
C PRO A 155 12.98 10.32 11.29
N ASN A 156 14.22 10.79 11.38
CA ASN A 156 14.66 12.12 10.94
C ASN A 156 15.25 12.15 9.52
N ASP A 157 15.29 11.02 8.81
CA ASP A 157 15.63 11.03 7.39
C ASP A 157 14.58 11.81 6.58
N VAL A 158 14.87 12.11 5.32
CA VAL A 158 13.91 12.73 4.40
C VAL A 158 13.92 11.91 3.12
N LYS A 159 13.01 10.93 3.03
CA LYS A 159 12.92 9.99 1.90
C LYS A 159 11.56 9.98 1.23
N THR A 160 10.56 10.61 1.85
CA THR A 160 9.21 10.75 1.29
C THR A 160 9.25 11.49 -0.02
N VAL A 161 8.63 10.90 -1.04
CA VAL A 161 8.37 11.51 -2.33
C VAL A 161 6.87 11.71 -2.52
N SER A 162 6.49 12.53 -3.49
CA SER A 162 5.09 12.81 -3.78
C SER A 162 4.75 12.68 -5.25
N CYS A 163 3.50 12.31 -5.52
CA CYS A 163 2.86 12.29 -6.84
C CYS A 163 1.50 13.01 -6.80
N PRO A 164 0.94 13.42 -7.96
CA PRO A 164 -0.44 13.87 -8.05
C PRO A 164 -1.42 12.85 -7.46
N GLY A 165 -2.44 13.31 -6.76
CA GLY A 165 -3.50 12.45 -6.22
C GLY A 165 -4.16 11.59 -7.29
N GLY A 166 -4.49 10.34 -6.94
CA GLY A 166 -5.05 9.36 -7.88
C GLY A 166 -3.98 8.74 -8.79
N THR A 167 -2.70 8.84 -8.43
CA THR A 167 -1.63 8.11 -9.12
C THR A 167 -1.76 6.63 -8.77
N ASN A 168 -1.51 5.76 -9.74
CA ASN A 168 -1.42 4.32 -9.51
C ASN A 168 0.02 3.92 -9.23
N TYR A 169 0.20 2.78 -8.58
CA TYR A 169 1.47 2.35 -8.07
C TYR A 169 1.73 0.86 -8.34
N ARG A 170 3.00 0.51 -8.29
CA ARG A 170 3.46 -0.87 -8.31
C ARG A 170 4.45 -1.10 -7.19
N ILE A 171 4.26 -2.18 -6.44
CA ILE A 171 5.19 -2.67 -5.44
C ILE A 171 5.72 -4.01 -5.93
N VAL A 172 7.04 -4.16 -5.97
CA VAL A 172 7.70 -5.40 -6.40
C VAL A 172 8.55 -5.92 -5.26
N PHE A 173 8.26 -7.14 -4.80
CA PHE A 173 9.17 -7.88 -3.92
C PHE A 173 10.24 -8.58 -4.74
N CYS A 174 11.50 -8.49 -4.32
CA CYS A 174 12.68 -8.98 -5.04
C CYS A 174 12.86 -8.38 -6.46
N PRO A 175 12.93 -7.03 -6.59
CA PRO A 175 13.18 -6.34 -7.87
C PRO A 175 14.64 -6.41 -8.34
#